data_AF-A0A3B4BWU0-F1
#
_entry.id   AF-A0A3B4BWU0-F1
#
_cell.length_a   1.000
_cell.length_b   1.000
_cell.length_c   1.000
_cell.angle_alpha   90.00
_cell.angle_beta   90.00
_cell.angle_gamma   90.00
#
_symmetry.space_group_name_H-M   'P 1'
#
loop_
_entity.id
_entity.type
_entity.pdbx_description
1 polymer ?
#
loop_
_entity_poly.entity_id
_entity_poly.type
_entity_poly.pdbx_seq_one_letter_code
_entity_poly.pdbx_strand_id
1 'polypeptide(L)'
;MAAGRGQFFLSLIQGLQQARPGGLRDRKKKPARAGRAVPELHRQKSENTRPADLPVPRPPPQPHPPPPCPPPSQPSTVSMPPVFNNRENHIERLPPEIILKIFSYLDADSLLCVTFVNRQFYKLANDNAIWYELYAHEIERKRWRPRLTVLPESLAGVQDMPPGFWKRLTFREMGCPKDTSWKKELRHINPYTGMPAQTQQLLGSLRVSWEITLIQKGGQESVYKQNHNFFSDSSVTVCWKSGMWPRIQQVSTLQLHGVIRPFTSTTTDKPQWRSLISKIHVCRTEKWQFVGTDKLVKLLQFDEGIIVGIWRGTWTIAFIMANLHFHKLVERSLLGSLSCPYRPPEVTMYDDVDPDYDPQGYTVLIVLHNSVRRIMHRRYTRLLCSRDGVRDGFARLRLTSEHTPVLGRISFPWMAEGGLQGDIKNCCMMTVTVLDESQRPLWCLSSAGSLLLSTYNNEQFVLLHSDAKGRVRMRFVWMQDMQQYFLIGLHVCISVTKLNKRFMRESCSSEGR
;
A
#
# COMPACT_ATOMS: atom_id res chain seq x y z
N MET A 1 -31.03 8.48 -34.06
CA MET A 1 -31.02 9.28 -32.80
C MET A 1 -29.63 9.85 -32.51
N ALA A 2 -29.09 10.69 -33.41
CA ALA A 2 -27.74 11.25 -33.27
C ALA A 2 -27.65 12.68 -33.84
N ALA A 3 -28.65 13.53 -33.56
CA ALA A 3 -28.66 14.93 -34.00
C ALA A 3 -28.77 15.95 -32.84
N GLY A 4 -29.12 15.53 -31.63
CA GLY A 4 -29.41 16.45 -30.51
C GLY A 4 -28.24 16.86 -29.62
N ARG A 5 -27.06 16.24 -29.75
CA ARG A 5 -25.93 16.51 -28.81
C ARG A 5 -25.01 17.66 -29.26
N GLY A 6 -24.95 17.99 -30.55
CA GLY A 6 -24.09 19.06 -31.05
C GLY A 6 -24.58 20.48 -30.73
N GLN A 7 -25.89 20.71 -30.77
CA GLN A 7 -26.47 22.03 -30.51
C GLN A 7 -26.35 22.48 -29.04
N PHE A 8 -26.33 21.53 -28.10
CA PHE A 8 -26.18 21.84 -26.67
C PHE A 8 -24.79 22.43 -26.35
N PHE A 9 -23.72 21.90 -26.95
CA PHE A 9 -22.37 22.41 -26.71
C PHE A 9 -22.12 23.78 -27.35
N LEU A 10 -22.75 24.06 -28.49
CA LEU A 10 -22.66 25.39 -29.12
C LEU A 10 -23.43 26.45 -28.32
N SER A 11 -24.62 26.12 -27.82
CA SER A 11 -25.40 26.98 -26.91
C SER A 11 -24.65 27.31 -25.61
N LEU A 12 -23.94 26.33 -25.03
CA LEU A 12 -23.19 26.50 -23.79
C LEU A 12 -21.96 27.40 -23.98
N ILE A 13 -21.25 27.25 -25.09
CA ILE A 13 -20.09 28.09 -25.42
C ILE A 13 -20.53 29.54 -25.71
N GLN A 14 -21.67 29.72 -26.39
CA GLN A 14 -22.21 31.05 -26.68
C GLN A 14 -22.71 31.76 -25.41
N GLY A 15 -23.29 31.03 -24.46
CA GLY A 15 -23.70 31.57 -23.16
C GLY A 15 -22.52 31.99 -22.27
N LEU A 16 -21.41 31.25 -22.32
CA LEU A 16 -20.20 31.58 -21.55
C LEU A 16 -19.41 32.75 -22.15
N GLN A 17 -19.55 33.02 -23.45
CA GLN A 17 -18.92 34.16 -24.11
C GLN A 17 -19.68 35.48 -23.91
N GLN A 18 -20.99 35.43 -23.63
CA GLN A 18 -21.81 36.62 -23.35
C GLN A 18 -21.78 37.07 -21.88
N ALA A 19 -21.27 36.25 -20.96
CA ALA A 19 -21.14 36.60 -19.55
C ALA A 19 -19.79 37.27 -19.25
N ARG A 20 -19.62 38.54 -19.66
CA ARG A 20 -18.65 39.45 -19.03
C ARG A 20 -19.42 40.51 -18.22
N PRO A 21 -19.16 40.68 -16.91
CA PRO A 21 -19.83 41.70 -16.13
C PRO A 21 -19.12 43.04 -16.30
N GLY A 22 -19.81 43.99 -16.92
CA GLY A 22 -19.50 45.41 -16.86
C GLY A 22 -20.80 46.19 -16.77
N GLY A 23 -20.90 47.11 -15.80
CA GLY A 23 -21.93 48.16 -15.82
C GLY A 23 -22.72 48.32 -14.53
N LEU A 24 -22.36 49.37 -13.78
CA LEU A 24 -23.11 50.00 -12.70
C LEU A 24 -24.58 50.31 -13.07
N ARG A 25 -25.48 50.21 -12.08
CA ARG A 25 -26.23 51.35 -11.48
C ARG A 25 -27.27 50.83 -10.48
N ASP A 26 -27.22 51.15 -9.18
CA ASP A 26 -27.50 52.44 -8.55
C ASP A 26 -28.98 52.57 -8.12
N ARG A 27 -29.27 52.43 -6.80
CA ARG A 27 -29.93 53.48 -5.98
C ARG A 27 -30.58 52.95 -4.69
N LYS A 28 -30.19 53.63 -3.59
CA LYS A 28 -31.01 54.16 -2.46
C LYS A 28 -31.64 53.12 -1.50
N LYS A 29 -31.58 53.23 -0.16
CA LYS A 29 -31.36 54.35 0.78
C LYS A 29 -30.99 53.77 2.17
N LYS A 30 -30.13 54.52 2.89
CA LYS A 30 -29.77 54.48 4.34
C LYS A 30 -30.99 54.76 5.27
N PRO A 31 -30.88 54.84 6.63
CA PRO A 31 -29.72 54.72 7.57
C PRO A 31 -30.01 53.73 8.75
N ALA A 32 -29.22 53.51 9.82
CA ALA A 32 -28.29 54.36 10.57
C ALA A 32 -27.30 53.57 11.48
N ARG A 33 -26.13 54.21 11.71
CA ARG A 33 -25.28 54.29 12.94
C ARG A 33 -24.84 53.00 13.65
N ALA A 34 -23.61 52.86 14.18
CA ALA A 34 -22.43 53.72 14.31
C ALA A 34 -21.25 52.80 14.73
N GLY A 35 -20.00 53.22 14.49
CA GLY A 35 -18.82 52.60 15.12
C GLY A 35 -17.59 52.42 14.23
N ARG A 36 -17.06 53.54 13.72
CA ARG A 36 -15.68 53.73 13.21
C ARG A 36 -14.68 53.52 14.38
N ALA A 37 -13.40 53.19 14.26
CA ALA A 37 -12.47 53.27 13.14
C ALA A 37 -11.23 52.37 13.40
N VAL A 38 -10.78 51.70 12.34
CA VAL A 38 -9.36 51.40 12.03
C VAL A 38 -8.79 52.67 11.30
N PRO A 39 -7.60 52.77 10.66
CA PRO A 39 -6.50 51.82 10.49
C PRO A 39 -5.07 52.41 10.42
N GLU A 40 -4.12 51.49 10.19
CA GLU A 40 -2.97 51.58 9.28
C GLU A 40 -1.93 52.69 9.46
N LEU A 41 -0.65 52.27 9.40
CA LEU A 41 0.25 52.94 8.46
C LEU A 41 1.27 51.97 7.87
N HIS A 42 1.42 52.09 6.56
CA HIS A 42 2.42 51.44 5.74
C HIS A 42 3.49 52.50 5.40
N ARG A 43 4.75 52.04 5.32
CA ARG A 43 5.74 52.41 4.29
C ARG A 43 6.60 53.69 4.45
N GLN A 44 7.92 53.43 4.53
CA GLN A 44 9.03 53.94 3.70
C GLN A 44 9.98 55.08 4.17
N LYS A 45 11.27 54.82 3.85
CA LYS A 45 12.44 55.69 3.55
C LYS A 45 13.25 56.26 4.73
N SER A 46 14.50 55.80 4.87
CA SER A 46 15.79 56.49 4.57
C SER A 46 16.17 57.44 5.71
N GLU A 47 17.39 57.63 6.19
CA GLU A 47 18.74 57.48 5.65
C GLU A 47 19.70 57.73 6.86
N ASN A 48 20.96 57.28 6.76
CA ASN A 48 22.13 57.71 7.52
C ASN A 48 22.13 57.61 9.06
N THR A 49 23.08 56.84 9.60
CA THR A 49 24.26 57.32 10.36
C THR A 49 24.85 56.16 11.18
N ARG A 50 26.07 55.72 10.84
CA ARG A 50 27.04 55.06 11.77
C ARG A 50 27.86 56.17 12.45
N PRO A 51 28.69 55.93 13.50
CA PRO A 51 28.93 54.69 14.27
C PRO A 51 28.89 54.89 15.81
N ALA A 52 28.77 53.81 16.58
CA ALA A 52 29.46 53.66 17.87
C ALA A 52 29.34 52.22 18.38
N ASP A 53 30.47 51.72 18.85
CA ASP A 53 30.73 50.35 19.30
C ASP A 53 29.88 49.91 20.51
N LEU A 54 29.44 48.65 20.49
CA LEU A 54 28.96 47.92 21.65
C LEU A 54 29.66 46.55 21.76
N PRO A 55 29.85 46.04 23.00
CA PRO A 55 30.95 45.14 23.34
C PRO A 55 30.63 43.65 23.18
N VAL A 56 31.69 42.89 22.93
CA VAL A 56 31.74 41.42 22.81
C VAL A 56 31.38 40.72 24.13
N PRO A 57 30.48 39.71 24.16
CA PRO A 57 30.32 38.81 25.29
C PRO A 57 31.38 37.71 25.30
N ARG A 58 31.94 37.42 26.49
CA ARG A 58 33.02 36.45 26.75
C ARG A 58 32.63 34.98 26.47
N PRO A 59 33.60 34.12 26.15
CA PRO A 59 33.41 32.68 25.96
C PRO A 59 33.17 31.92 27.29
N PRO A 60 32.52 30.73 27.24
CA PRO A 60 32.24 29.91 28.41
C PRO A 60 33.50 29.23 28.99
N PRO A 61 33.54 28.96 30.31
CA PRO A 61 34.70 28.35 30.97
C PRO A 61 34.85 26.85 30.70
N GLN A 62 36.10 26.37 30.72
CA GLN A 62 36.50 24.97 30.54
C GLN A 62 36.18 24.08 31.75
N PRO A 63 36.07 22.74 31.59
CA PRO A 63 35.76 21.83 32.67
C PRO A 63 37.00 21.45 33.51
N HIS A 64 36.88 21.50 34.83
CA HIS A 64 37.88 20.99 35.78
C HIS A 64 37.75 19.46 35.98
N PRO A 65 38.85 18.75 36.30
CA PRO A 65 38.84 17.30 36.52
C PRO A 65 38.24 16.93 37.89
N PRO A 66 37.65 15.72 38.04
CA PRO A 66 37.01 15.30 39.29
C PRO A 66 38.03 14.86 40.36
N PRO A 67 37.72 15.01 41.66
CA PRO A 67 38.55 14.52 42.76
C PRO A 67 38.44 12.98 42.96
N PRO A 68 39.45 12.35 43.60
CA PRO A 68 39.54 10.90 43.76
C PRO A 68 38.55 10.32 44.79
N CYS A 69 38.08 9.09 44.52
CA CYS A 69 37.10 8.37 45.33
C CYS A 69 37.63 7.92 46.71
N PRO A 70 36.80 7.95 47.78
CA PRO A 70 37.10 7.28 49.06
C PRO A 70 36.76 5.77 49.03
N PRO A 71 37.35 4.96 49.94
CA PRO A 71 37.25 3.49 49.93
C PRO A 71 35.86 2.96 50.38
N PRO A 72 35.52 1.69 50.08
CA PRO A 72 34.17 1.16 50.26
C PRO A 72 33.84 0.90 51.73
N SER A 73 32.79 1.56 52.23
CA SER A 73 32.12 1.22 53.49
C SER A 73 31.10 0.09 53.27
N GLN A 74 31.04 -0.81 54.26
CA GLN A 74 30.23 -2.03 54.34
C GLN A 74 28.71 -1.78 54.21
N PRO A 75 27.91 -2.80 53.81
CA PRO A 75 26.50 -2.62 53.48
C PRO A 75 25.66 -2.35 54.73
N SER A 76 25.09 -1.17 54.82
CA SER A 76 24.01 -0.87 55.76
C SER A 76 22.77 -1.66 55.37
N THR A 77 22.37 -2.59 56.22
CA THR A 77 21.09 -3.32 56.17
C THR A 77 19.95 -2.33 56.28
N VAL A 78 19.43 -1.87 55.14
CA VAL A 78 18.13 -1.22 55.08
C VAL A 78 17.09 -2.33 55.18
N SER A 79 16.50 -2.48 56.36
CA SER A 79 15.30 -3.29 56.55
C SER A 79 14.22 -2.76 55.62
N MET A 80 13.99 -3.47 54.52
CA MET A 80 12.83 -3.26 53.66
C MET A 80 11.58 -3.44 54.54
N PRO A 81 10.59 -2.53 54.47
CA PRO A 81 9.28 -2.82 55.05
C PRO A 81 8.76 -4.11 54.41
N PRO A 82 7.99 -4.95 55.13
CA PRO A 82 7.51 -6.20 54.58
C PRO A 82 6.79 -5.91 53.28
N VAL A 83 7.25 -6.56 52.21
CA VAL A 83 6.55 -6.58 50.92
C VAL A 83 5.15 -7.08 51.23
N PHE A 84 4.18 -6.18 51.25
CA PHE A 84 2.78 -6.56 51.24
C PHE A 84 2.59 -7.36 49.95
N ASN A 85 2.50 -8.68 50.14
CA ASN A 85 2.28 -9.64 49.08
C ASN A 85 0.80 -9.56 48.68
N ASN A 86 0.36 -8.41 48.16
CA ASN A 86 -0.99 -8.24 47.67
C ASN A 86 -1.04 -8.61 46.18
N ARG A 87 -0.84 -9.90 45.90
CA ARG A 87 -1.27 -10.50 44.64
C ARG A 87 -2.67 -11.08 44.79
N GLU A 88 -3.58 -10.30 45.35
CA GLU A 88 -4.99 -10.63 45.25
C GLU A 88 -5.47 -10.27 43.83
N ASN A 89 -5.63 -11.28 42.98
CA ASN A 89 -6.34 -11.15 41.71
C ASN A 89 -7.82 -10.90 42.02
N HIS A 90 -8.17 -9.66 42.40
CA HIS A 90 -9.52 -9.27 42.78
C HIS A 90 -10.55 -9.57 41.68
N ILE A 91 -10.12 -9.54 40.41
CA ILE A 91 -10.99 -9.80 39.26
C ILE A 91 -11.35 -11.29 39.10
N GLU A 92 -10.47 -12.22 39.50
CA GLU A 92 -10.73 -13.66 39.44
C GLU A 92 -11.64 -14.13 40.59
N ARG A 93 -11.71 -13.33 41.67
CA ARG A 93 -12.60 -13.54 42.82
C ARG A 93 -14.01 -12.99 42.63
N LEU A 94 -14.26 -12.22 41.56
CA LEU A 94 -15.59 -11.70 41.28
C LEU A 94 -16.56 -12.83 40.89
N PRO A 95 -17.83 -12.74 41.29
CA PRO A 95 -18.86 -13.65 40.81
C PRO A 95 -18.95 -13.63 39.27
N PRO A 96 -19.13 -14.79 38.61
CA PRO A 96 -19.25 -14.87 37.16
C PRO A 96 -20.27 -13.90 36.55
N GLU A 97 -21.36 -13.62 37.26
CA GLU A 97 -22.44 -12.73 36.84
C GLU A 97 -21.96 -11.27 36.72
N ILE A 98 -21.10 -10.82 37.63
CA ILE A 98 -20.50 -9.49 37.60
C ILE A 98 -19.49 -9.39 36.46
N ILE A 99 -18.69 -10.44 36.24
CA ILE A 99 -17.74 -10.51 35.12
C ILE A 99 -18.48 -10.49 33.79
N LEU A 100 -19.57 -11.27 33.64
CA LEU A 100 -20.43 -11.25 32.46
C LEU A 100 -21.05 -9.87 32.23
N LYS A 101 -21.47 -9.20 33.30
CA LYS A 101 -21.98 -7.83 33.21
C LYS A 101 -20.92 -6.86 32.71
N ILE A 102 -19.68 -6.94 33.21
CA ILE A 102 -18.54 -6.16 32.71
C ILE A 102 -18.29 -6.46 31.22
N PHE A 103 -18.28 -7.74 30.86
CA PHE A 103 -18.09 -8.20 29.47
C PHE A 103 -19.20 -7.72 28.54
N SER A 104 -20.44 -7.57 29.01
CA SER A 104 -21.55 -7.04 28.21
C SER A 104 -21.35 -5.58 27.75
N TYR A 105 -20.46 -4.82 28.39
CA TYR A 105 -20.11 -3.46 27.99
C TYR A 105 -18.92 -3.38 27.02
N LEU A 106 -18.25 -4.51 26.76
CA LEU A 106 -17.10 -4.58 25.86
C LEU A 106 -17.58 -4.75 24.42
N ASP A 107 -16.82 -4.18 23.48
CA ASP A 107 -17.01 -4.42 22.06
C ASP A 107 -16.48 -5.80 21.65
N ALA A 108 -16.86 -6.25 20.44
CA ALA A 108 -16.53 -7.58 19.95
C ALA A 108 -15.01 -7.84 19.91
N ASP A 109 -14.21 -6.82 19.60
CA ASP A 109 -12.75 -6.92 19.54
C ASP A 109 -12.14 -7.08 20.93
N SER A 110 -12.59 -6.29 21.93
CA SER A 110 -12.13 -6.42 23.31
C SER A 110 -12.57 -7.75 23.94
N LEU A 111 -13.79 -8.22 23.67
CA LEU A 111 -14.26 -9.54 24.12
C LEU A 111 -13.41 -10.68 23.56
N LEU A 112 -12.98 -10.56 22.30
CA LEU A 112 -12.08 -11.54 21.71
C LEU A 112 -10.74 -11.55 22.43
N CYS A 113 -10.16 -10.39 22.74
CA CYS A 113 -8.92 -10.28 23.51
C CYS A 113 -9.04 -10.94 24.89
N VAL A 114 -10.16 -10.73 25.58
CA VAL A 114 -10.46 -11.32 26.89
C VAL A 114 -10.44 -12.86 26.86
N THR A 115 -10.78 -13.50 25.72
CA THR A 115 -10.73 -14.96 25.62
C THR A 115 -9.32 -15.56 25.74
N PHE A 116 -8.27 -14.75 25.58
CA PHE A 116 -6.87 -15.20 25.67
C PHE A 116 -6.26 -15.02 27.07
N VAL A 117 -6.98 -14.43 28.03
CA VAL A 117 -6.43 -14.07 29.35
C VAL A 117 -6.33 -15.28 30.27
N ASN A 118 -7.45 -15.98 30.52
CA ASN A 118 -7.47 -17.20 31.33
C ASN A 118 -8.68 -18.09 30.95
N ARG A 119 -8.75 -19.29 31.53
CA ARG A 119 -9.80 -20.28 31.21
C ARG A 119 -11.22 -19.84 31.61
N GLN A 120 -11.35 -19.08 32.71
CA GLN A 120 -12.65 -18.57 33.17
C GLN A 120 -13.16 -17.50 32.20
N PHE A 121 -12.31 -16.55 31.83
CA PHE A 121 -12.62 -15.47 30.89
C PHE A 121 -12.90 -16.04 29.50
N TYR A 122 -12.16 -17.07 29.07
CA TYR A 122 -12.48 -17.79 27.84
C TYR A 122 -13.91 -18.34 27.85
N LYS A 123 -14.36 -18.95 28.95
CA LYS A 123 -15.73 -19.48 29.04
C LYS A 123 -16.76 -18.35 29.03
N LEU A 124 -16.58 -17.34 29.89
CA LEU A 124 -17.54 -16.24 30.06
C LEU A 124 -17.62 -15.31 28.84
N ALA A 125 -16.50 -15.02 28.17
CA ALA A 125 -16.50 -14.20 26.96
C ALA A 125 -17.00 -14.96 25.71
N ASN A 126 -17.24 -16.27 25.80
CA ASN A 126 -17.91 -17.06 24.75
C ASN A 126 -19.39 -17.31 25.06
N ASP A 127 -19.95 -16.63 26.07
CA ASP A 127 -21.37 -16.72 26.43
C ASP A 127 -22.29 -16.23 25.31
N ASN A 128 -23.31 -17.03 24.99
CA ASN A 128 -24.19 -16.77 23.86
C ASN A 128 -25.08 -15.53 24.05
N ALA A 129 -25.44 -15.17 25.29
CA ALA A 129 -26.28 -14.01 25.56
C ALA A 129 -25.54 -12.71 25.25
N ILE A 130 -24.26 -12.59 25.64
CA ILE A 130 -23.44 -11.42 25.33
C ILE A 130 -23.30 -11.23 23.83
N TRP A 131 -23.01 -12.31 23.09
CA TRP A 131 -22.86 -12.23 21.63
C TRP A 131 -24.18 -11.97 20.90
N TYR A 132 -25.31 -12.43 21.44
CA TYR A 132 -26.65 -12.12 20.90
C TYR A 132 -27.01 -10.64 21.10
N GLU A 133 -26.79 -10.09 22.29
CA GLU A 133 -27.02 -8.66 22.56
C GLU A 133 -26.16 -7.78 21.65
N LEU A 134 -24.89 -8.12 21.48
CA LEU A 134 -24.00 -7.44 20.53
C LEU A 134 -24.51 -7.57 19.09
N TYR A 135 -25.00 -8.75 18.70
CA TYR A 135 -25.57 -8.97 17.37
C TYR A 135 -26.83 -8.14 17.12
N ALA A 136 -27.77 -8.15 18.08
CA ALA A 136 -29.03 -7.40 18.01
C ALA A 136 -28.78 -5.89 17.98
N HIS A 137 -27.96 -5.39 18.90
CA HIS A 137 -27.56 -3.98 18.95
C HIS A 137 -26.89 -3.54 17.64
N GLU A 138 -26.04 -4.39 17.05
CA GLU A 138 -25.33 -4.05 15.83
C GLU A 138 -26.24 -4.10 14.58
N ILE A 139 -27.26 -4.96 14.55
CA ILE A 139 -28.32 -4.97 13.52
C ILE A 139 -29.18 -3.70 13.60
N GLU A 140 -29.65 -3.37 14.80
CA GLU A 140 -30.50 -2.20 15.06
C GLU A 140 -29.76 -0.90 14.70
N ARG A 141 -28.52 -0.78 15.18
CA ARG A 141 -27.64 0.37 14.90
C ARG A 141 -27.34 0.54 13.42
N LYS A 142 -27.28 -0.55 12.67
CA LYS A 142 -26.94 -0.53 11.25
C LYS A 142 -28.17 -0.37 10.34
N ARG A 143 -29.40 -0.61 10.81
CA ARG A 143 -30.62 -0.78 9.97
C ARG A 143 -30.41 -1.83 8.87
N TRP A 144 -29.69 -2.91 9.18
CA TRP A 144 -29.42 -3.97 8.21
C TRP A 144 -30.52 -5.03 8.30
N ARG A 145 -31.02 -5.50 7.16
CA ARG A 145 -31.81 -6.73 7.10
C ARG A 145 -30.83 -7.89 6.89
N PRO A 146 -30.69 -8.83 7.84
CA PRO A 146 -29.83 -9.98 7.63
C PRO A 146 -30.38 -10.83 6.47
N ARG A 147 -29.49 -11.42 5.65
CA ARG A 147 -29.88 -12.40 4.62
C ARG A 147 -30.21 -13.72 5.31
N LEU A 148 -31.32 -13.75 6.04
CA LEU A 148 -31.81 -14.94 6.74
C LEU A 148 -32.45 -15.89 5.72
N THR A 149 -31.65 -16.70 5.04
CA THR A 149 -32.16 -17.86 4.29
C THR A 149 -32.12 -19.14 5.09
N VAL A 150 -31.57 -19.13 6.32
CA VAL A 150 -31.52 -20.29 7.20
C VAL A 150 -31.63 -19.85 8.65
N LEU A 151 -32.85 -19.57 9.09
CA LEU A 151 -33.20 -19.77 10.50
C LEU A 151 -34.45 -20.65 10.50
N PRO A 152 -34.42 -21.85 11.11
CA PRO A 152 -35.65 -22.60 11.37
C PRO A 152 -36.60 -21.69 12.15
N GLU A 153 -37.87 -21.65 11.78
CA GLU A 153 -38.91 -20.78 12.33
C GLU A 153 -39.21 -21.00 13.84
N SER A 154 -38.41 -21.81 14.54
CA SER A 154 -38.50 -22.01 15.99
C SER A 154 -37.28 -21.39 16.69
N LEU A 155 -37.42 -20.14 17.14
CA LEU A 155 -36.55 -19.59 18.18
C LEU A 155 -36.85 -20.32 19.50
N ALA A 156 -36.24 -21.48 19.69
CA ALA A 156 -35.83 -21.93 21.00
C ALA A 156 -34.84 -20.86 21.55
N GLY A 157 -34.89 -20.56 22.85
CA GLY A 157 -34.32 -19.35 23.44
C GLY A 157 -32.86 -19.10 23.09
N VAL A 158 -32.36 -17.88 23.32
CA VAL A 158 -30.94 -17.48 23.08
C VAL A 158 -29.93 -18.48 23.69
N GLN A 159 -30.34 -19.21 24.73
CA GLN A 159 -29.57 -20.24 25.43
C GLN A 159 -29.61 -21.65 24.80
N ASP A 160 -30.57 -21.95 23.94
CA ASP A 160 -30.72 -23.28 23.30
C ASP A 160 -29.76 -23.47 22.11
N MET A 161 -29.04 -22.42 21.72
CA MET A 161 -28.07 -22.47 20.64
C MET A 161 -26.72 -23.03 21.12
N PRO A 162 -25.98 -23.78 20.27
CA PRO A 162 -24.67 -24.29 20.63
C PRO A 162 -23.73 -23.18 21.10
N PRO A 163 -22.82 -23.44 22.06
CA PRO A 163 -21.87 -22.42 22.53
C PRO A 163 -21.07 -21.81 21.38
N GLY A 164 -20.98 -20.48 21.39
CA GLY A 164 -20.31 -19.68 20.37
C GLY A 164 -21.05 -19.60 19.03
N PHE A 165 -22.31 -20.02 18.93
CA PHE A 165 -23.12 -19.86 17.72
C PHE A 165 -23.26 -18.38 17.35
N TRP A 166 -23.70 -17.54 18.29
CA TRP A 166 -23.87 -16.11 18.08
C TRP A 166 -22.54 -15.43 17.79
N LYS A 167 -21.47 -15.81 18.47
CA LYS A 167 -20.10 -15.37 18.15
C LYS A 167 -19.74 -15.63 16.67
N ARG A 168 -19.95 -16.86 16.19
CA ARG A 168 -19.69 -17.24 14.78
C ARG A 168 -20.57 -16.46 13.81
N LEU A 169 -21.85 -16.28 14.14
CA LEU A 169 -22.80 -15.53 13.30
C LEU A 169 -22.45 -14.05 13.25
N THR A 170 -22.16 -13.43 14.39
CA THR A 170 -21.68 -12.05 14.49
C THR A 170 -20.41 -11.87 13.67
N PHE A 171 -19.40 -12.73 13.78
CA PHE A 171 -18.20 -12.62 12.92
C PHE A 171 -18.47 -12.92 11.45
N ARG A 172 -19.46 -13.76 11.13
CA ARG A 172 -19.85 -14.06 9.73
C ARG A 172 -20.53 -12.85 9.09
N GLU A 173 -21.41 -12.17 9.82
CA GLU A 173 -22.16 -11.00 9.35
C GLU A 173 -21.35 -9.69 9.46
N MET A 174 -20.43 -9.61 10.42
CA MET A 174 -19.52 -8.46 10.65
C MET A 174 -18.21 -8.55 9.85
N GLY A 175 -17.82 -9.75 9.43
CA GLY A 175 -16.61 -9.98 8.65
C GLY A 175 -16.73 -9.40 7.23
N CYS A 176 -15.58 -9.24 6.55
CA CYS A 176 -15.57 -9.02 5.10
C CYS A 176 -16.55 -10.00 4.44
N PRO A 177 -17.38 -9.59 3.47
CA PRO A 177 -18.26 -10.51 2.77
C PRO A 177 -17.43 -11.70 2.29
N LYS A 178 -17.53 -12.84 2.99
CA LYS A 178 -17.03 -14.13 2.51
C LYS A 178 -17.98 -14.66 1.43
N ASP A 179 -18.61 -13.75 0.70
CA ASP A 179 -19.34 -14.11 -0.48
C ASP A 179 -18.30 -14.58 -1.48
N THR A 180 -18.23 -15.89 -1.67
CA THR A 180 -17.34 -16.48 -2.68
C THR A 180 -17.74 -16.06 -4.09
N SER A 181 -18.79 -15.25 -4.26
CA SER A 181 -19.15 -14.56 -5.50
C SER A 181 -17.95 -13.90 -6.17
N TRP A 182 -17.13 -13.13 -5.43
CA TRP A 182 -15.94 -12.51 -6.01
C TRP A 182 -14.92 -13.54 -6.51
N LYS A 183 -14.82 -14.73 -5.88
CA LYS A 183 -13.96 -15.82 -6.40
C LYS A 183 -14.48 -16.37 -7.72
N LYS A 184 -15.80 -16.39 -7.93
CA LYS A 184 -16.40 -16.79 -9.21
C LYS A 184 -16.12 -15.75 -10.29
N GLU A 185 -16.21 -14.46 -9.96
CA GLU A 185 -15.88 -13.37 -10.89
C GLU A 185 -14.42 -13.41 -11.33
N LEU A 186 -13.49 -13.71 -10.41
CA LEU A 186 -12.06 -13.86 -10.71
C LEU A 186 -11.71 -15.06 -11.60
N ARG A 187 -12.62 -16.01 -11.85
CA ARG A 187 -12.36 -17.16 -12.73
C ARG A 187 -12.16 -16.74 -14.19
N HIS A 188 -12.73 -15.60 -14.59
CA HIS A 188 -12.62 -15.08 -15.94
C HIS A 188 -11.24 -14.44 -16.12
N ILE A 189 -10.31 -15.22 -16.66
CA ILE A 189 -8.94 -14.79 -16.94
C ILE A 189 -8.90 -14.10 -18.30
N ASN A 190 -8.29 -12.92 -18.34
CA ASN A 190 -8.00 -12.23 -19.59
C ASN A 190 -6.89 -13.01 -20.34
N PRO A 191 -7.14 -13.52 -21.55
CA PRO A 191 -6.17 -14.33 -22.29
C PRO A 191 -4.90 -13.54 -22.64
N TYR A 192 -5.00 -12.21 -22.75
CA TYR A 192 -3.88 -11.33 -23.09
C TYR A 192 -2.97 -11.01 -21.90
N THR A 193 -3.47 -10.97 -20.67
CA THR A 193 -2.63 -10.64 -19.50
C THR A 193 -2.36 -11.83 -18.59
N GLY A 194 -3.15 -12.90 -18.71
CA GLY A 194 -3.18 -14.01 -17.75
C GLY A 194 -3.71 -13.60 -16.37
N MET A 195 -4.27 -12.38 -16.24
CA MET A 195 -4.83 -11.83 -15.01
C MET A 195 -6.37 -11.85 -15.03
N PRO A 196 -7.04 -11.80 -13.87
CA PRO A 196 -8.50 -11.70 -13.84
C PRO A 196 -9.00 -10.42 -14.52
N ALA A 197 -9.89 -10.56 -15.51
CA ALA A 197 -10.28 -9.49 -16.41
C ALA A 197 -11.00 -8.32 -15.72
N GLN A 198 -11.76 -8.61 -14.66
CA GLN A 198 -12.62 -7.65 -13.97
C GLN A 198 -12.03 -7.14 -12.65
N THR A 199 -10.71 -7.27 -12.45
CA THR A 199 -10.05 -6.91 -11.18
C THR A 199 -10.40 -5.48 -10.74
N GLN A 200 -10.34 -4.49 -11.64
CA GLN A 200 -10.66 -3.09 -11.33
C GLN A 200 -12.14 -2.91 -10.92
N GLN A 201 -13.06 -3.52 -11.66
CA GLN A 201 -14.50 -3.42 -11.39
C GLN A 201 -14.84 -4.06 -10.04
N LEU A 202 -14.24 -5.22 -9.75
CA LEU A 202 -14.43 -5.94 -8.50
C LEU A 202 -13.85 -5.21 -7.29
N LEU A 203 -12.66 -4.62 -7.40
CA LEU A 203 -12.11 -3.77 -6.35
C LEU A 203 -13.03 -2.56 -6.07
N GLY A 204 -13.64 -1.99 -7.12
CA GLY A 204 -14.63 -0.93 -7.02
C GLY A 204 -15.93 -1.38 -6.35
N SER A 205 -16.50 -2.52 -6.75
CA SER A 205 -17.74 -3.05 -6.19
C SER A 205 -17.60 -3.44 -4.71
N LEU A 206 -16.44 -4.00 -4.34
CA LEU A 206 -16.08 -4.31 -2.97
C LEU A 206 -15.60 -3.10 -2.17
N ARG A 207 -15.53 -1.90 -2.78
CA ARG A 207 -15.05 -0.66 -2.15
C ARG A 207 -13.67 -0.80 -1.49
N VAL A 208 -12.79 -1.56 -2.13
CA VAL A 208 -11.42 -1.72 -1.69
C VAL A 208 -10.66 -0.42 -1.95
N SER A 209 -9.96 0.04 -0.93
CA SER A 209 -9.02 1.15 -1.00
C SER A 209 -7.73 0.76 -0.29
N TRP A 210 -6.66 1.50 -0.50
CA TRP A 210 -5.38 1.20 0.16
C TRP A 210 -4.96 2.32 1.11
N GLU A 211 -4.32 1.92 2.20
CA GLU A 211 -3.80 2.81 3.23
C GLU A 211 -2.34 2.46 3.54
N ILE A 212 -1.54 3.49 3.80
CA ILE A 212 -0.16 3.33 4.26
C ILE A 212 -0.09 3.67 5.73
N THR A 213 0.59 2.82 6.49
CA THR A 213 0.86 3.04 7.91
C THR A 213 2.36 3.16 8.11
N LEU A 214 2.79 4.30 8.64
CA LEU A 214 4.18 4.55 9.00
C LEU A 214 4.31 4.41 10.50
N ILE A 215 5.13 3.47 10.93
CA ILE A 215 5.49 3.27 12.33
C ILE A 215 6.85 3.94 12.54
N GLN A 216 6.93 4.84 13.50
CA GLN A 216 8.16 5.53 13.86
C GLN A 216 8.98 4.71 14.86
N LYS A 217 10.25 5.05 15.03
CA LYS A 217 11.15 4.38 16.00
C LYS A 217 10.68 4.48 17.45
N GLY A 218 9.85 5.47 17.78
CA GLY A 218 9.20 5.60 19.09
C GLY A 218 7.87 4.85 19.23
N GLY A 219 7.49 4.01 18.26
CA GLY A 219 6.22 3.27 18.27
C GLY A 219 5.00 4.09 17.84
N GLN A 220 5.15 5.40 17.59
CA GLN A 220 4.07 6.23 17.07
C GLN A 220 3.69 5.80 15.64
N GLU A 221 2.41 5.55 15.42
CA GLU A 221 1.85 5.17 14.12
C GLU A 221 1.11 6.34 13.47
N SER A 222 1.30 6.53 12.16
CA SER A 222 0.49 7.44 11.35
C SER A 222 -0.08 6.73 10.13
N VAL A 223 -1.38 6.90 9.89
CA VAL A 223 -2.12 6.25 8.79
C VAL A 223 -2.51 7.28 7.73
N TYR A 224 -2.20 6.97 6.47
CA TYR A 224 -2.45 7.83 5.32
C TYR A 224 -3.39 7.14 4.35
N LYS A 225 -4.46 7.84 3.97
CA LYS A 225 -5.46 7.37 3.01
C LYS A 225 -5.01 7.64 1.59
N GLN A 226 -5.30 6.72 0.66
CA GLN A 226 -5.00 6.92 -0.75
C GLN A 226 -5.64 8.22 -1.28
N ASN A 227 -4.93 8.90 -2.19
CA ASN A 227 -5.45 10.10 -2.86
C ASN A 227 -5.87 9.83 -4.30
N HIS A 228 -5.13 8.99 -5.00
CA HIS A 228 -5.32 8.72 -6.41
C HIS A 228 -4.88 7.30 -6.73
N ASN A 229 -5.48 6.69 -7.74
CA ASN A 229 -5.04 5.42 -8.30
C ASN A 229 -5.06 5.48 -9.84
N PHE A 230 -4.14 4.75 -10.46
CA PHE A 230 -4.04 4.59 -11.90
C PHE A 230 -4.02 3.10 -12.22
N PHE A 231 -5.02 2.64 -12.96
CA PHE A 231 -5.12 1.24 -13.39
C PHE A 231 -4.42 1.04 -14.72
N SER A 232 -3.62 -0.01 -14.79
CA SER A 232 -3.02 -0.56 -16.00
C SER A 232 -3.63 -1.94 -16.30
N ASP A 233 -3.13 -2.63 -17.33
CA ASP A 233 -3.71 -3.90 -17.78
C ASP A 233 -3.47 -5.04 -16.78
N SER A 234 -2.38 -4.97 -16.01
CA SER A 234 -1.98 -6.01 -15.04
C SER A 234 -1.59 -5.47 -13.66
N SER A 235 -1.72 -4.17 -13.40
CA SER A 235 -1.40 -3.56 -12.10
C SER A 235 -2.19 -2.29 -11.81
N VAL A 236 -2.17 -1.85 -10.57
CA VAL A 236 -2.67 -0.54 -10.13
C VAL A 236 -1.57 0.23 -9.41
N THR A 237 -1.33 1.47 -9.82
CA THR A 237 -0.48 2.42 -9.09
C THR A 237 -1.35 3.20 -8.12
N VAL A 238 -1.05 3.12 -6.83
CA VAL A 238 -1.73 3.89 -5.78
C VAL A 238 -0.80 5.00 -5.30
N CYS A 239 -1.32 6.21 -5.11
CA CYS A 239 -0.55 7.39 -4.70
C CYS A 239 -1.09 8.00 -3.40
N TRP A 240 -0.17 8.32 -2.49
CA TRP A 240 -0.39 9.09 -1.27
C TRP A 240 0.45 10.37 -1.33
N LYS A 241 -0.22 11.52 -1.46
CA LYS A 241 0.41 12.83 -1.65
C LYS A 241 0.13 13.83 -0.54
N SER A 242 -0.89 13.60 0.30
CA SER A 242 -1.29 14.52 1.36
C SER A 242 -1.11 13.92 2.75
N GLY A 243 -0.65 14.71 3.70
CA GLY A 243 -0.59 14.37 5.11
C GLY A 243 0.66 14.87 5.79
N MET A 244 0.65 14.85 7.12
CA MET A 244 1.80 15.22 7.93
C MET A 244 2.86 14.13 7.84
N TRP A 245 3.77 14.25 6.88
CA TRP A 245 4.81 13.28 6.59
C TRP A 245 5.98 13.36 7.58
N PRO A 246 6.43 12.24 8.18
CA PRO A 246 7.64 12.22 9.00
C PRO A 246 8.90 12.27 8.13
N ARG A 247 10.04 12.47 8.78
CA ARG A 247 11.33 12.20 8.14
C ARG A 247 11.47 10.71 7.91
N ILE A 248 11.92 10.30 6.72
CA ILE A 248 12.07 8.87 6.39
C ILE A 248 13.02 8.16 7.38
N GLN A 249 13.96 8.89 7.97
CA GLN A 249 14.89 8.38 8.97
C GLN A 249 14.26 8.05 10.33
N GLN A 250 13.08 8.62 10.64
CA GLN A 250 12.31 8.34 11.84
C GLN A 250 11.39 7.14 11.67
N VAL A 251 11.07 6.77 10.43
CA VAL A 251 10.26 5.60 10.11
C VAL A 251 11.07 4.34 10.39
N SER A 252 10.50 3.43 11.17
CA SER A 252 11.04 2.09 11.44
C SER A 252 10.38 1.04 10.55
N THR A 253 9.07 1.17 10.30
CA THR A 253 8.30 0.21 9.51
C THR A 253 7.29 0.94 8.64
N LEU A 254 7.16 0.50 7.39
CA LEU A 254 6.13 0.92 6.45
C LEU A 254 5.22 -0.28 6.17
N GLN A 255 3.92 -0.11 6.36
CA GLN A 255 2.92 -1.16 6.11
C GLN A 255 1.89 -0.68 5.09
N LEU A 256 1.61 -1.51 4.09
CA LEU A 256 0.55 -1.31 3.11
C LEU A 256 -0.64 -2.20 3.46
N HIS A 257 -1.82 -1.60 3.54
CA HIS A 257 -3.06 -2.30 3.85
C HIS A 257 -4.09 -2.15 2.73
N GLY A 258 -4.80 -3.23 2.44
CA GLY A 258 -6.08 -3.21 1.73
C GLY A 258 -7.19 -2.99 2.72
N VAL A 259 -8.09 -2.06 2.43
CA VAL A 259 -9.09 -1.59 3.39
C VAL A 259 -10.46 -1.41 2.76
N ILE A 260 -11.47 -2.05 3.35
CA ILE A 260 -12.85 -2.04 2.86
C ILE A 260 -13.68 -1.08 3.71
N ARG A 261 -14.35 -0.12 3.07
CA ARG A 261 -15.27 0.80 3.78
C ARG A 261 -16.72 0.35 3.58
N PRO A 262 -17.48 0.13 4.68
CA PRO A 262 -18.90 -0.20 4.58
C PRO A 262 -19.71 0.90 3.86
N PHE A 263 -20.88 0.53 3.34
CA PHE A 263 -21.73 1.43 2.56
C PHE A 263 -22.28 2.65 3.32
N THR A 264 -22.21 2.67 4.66
CA THR A 264 -22.99 3.60 5.51
C THR A 264 -22.19 4.40 6.54
N SER A 265 -20.86 4.45 6.47
CA SER A 265 -20.06 5.13 7.52
C SER A 265 -19.79 6.61 7.20
N THR A 266 -20.51 7.51 7.87
CA THR A 266 -20.19 8.95 8.01
C THR A 266 -19.32 9.26 9.23
N THR A 267 -19.01 8.27 10.07
CA THR A 267 -18.22 8.44 11.29
C THR A 267 -16.92 7.65 11.25
N THR A 268 -15.85 8.25 11.78
CA THR A 268 -14.45 7.77 11.81
C THR A 268 -14.20 6.60 12.77
N ASP A 269 -15.21 6.16 13.53
CA ASP A 269 -15.08 5.23 14.67
C ASP A 269 -15.52 3.78 14.41
N LYS A 270 -15.79 3.39 13.16
CA LYS A 270 -16.23 2.00 12.86
C LYS A 270 -15.05 1.11 12.44
N PRO A 271 -15.05 -0.18 12.85
CA PRO A 271 -14.02 -1.13 12.45
C PRO A 271 -14.02 -1.29 10.92
N GLN A 272 -12.96 -0.79 10.31
CA GLN A 272 -12.69 -0.89 8.88
C GLN A 272 -11.99 -2.24 8.65
N TRP A 273 -12.49 -3.08 7.73
CA TRP A 273 -11.77 -4.32 7.41
C TRP A 273 -10.42 -3.95 6.83
N ARG A 274 -9.34 -4.38 7.48
CA ARG A 274 -7.97 -4.00 7.14
C ARG A 274 -7.12 -5.25 7.02
N SER A 275 -6.58 -5.45 5.82
CA SER A 275 -5.78 -6.60 5.43
C SER A 275 -4.37 -6.14 5.12
N LEU A 276 -3.37 -6.66 5.83
CA LEU A 276 -1.98 -6.35 5.52
C LEU A 276 -1.59 -6.96 4.16
N ILE A 277 -1.04 -6.13 3.27
CA ILE A 277 -0.56 -6.54 1.94
C ILE A 277 0.96 -6.68 1.94
N SER A 278 1.65 -5.74 2.58
CA SER A 278 3.11 -5.73 2.68
C SER A 278 3.56 -5.01 3.94
N LYS A 279 4.66 -5.47 4.53
CA LYS A 279 5.33 -4.87 5.69
C LYS A 279 6.82 -4.80 5.39
N ILE A 280 7.36 -3.59 5.42
CA ILE A 280 8.74 -3.28 5.07
C ILE A 280 9.42 -2.63 6.27
N HIS A 281 10.57 -3.16 6.66
CA HIS A 281 11.39 -2.55 7.70
C HIS A 281 12.33 -1.52 7.08
N VAL A 282 12.21 -0.26 7.51
CA VAL A 282 13.01 0.85 7.01
C VAL A 282 14.26 0.94 7.88
N CYS A 283 15.26 0.11 7.56
CA CYS A 283 16.54 0.08 8.27
C CYS A 283 17.55 1.04 7.63
N ARG A 284 18.41 1.66 8.46
CA ARG A 284 19.52 2.52 7.99
C ARG A 284 20.72 1.72 7.48
N THR A 285 20.82 0.46 7.87
CA THR A 285 21.96 -0.43 7.59
C THR A 285 21.92 -1.02 6.18
N GLU A 286 20.75 -1.11 5.58
CA GLU A 286 20.60 -1.55 4.19
C GLU A 286 20.78 -0.35 3.24
N LYS A 287 21.53 -0.55 2.15
CA LYS A 287 21.72 0.47 1.13
C LYS A 287 20.38 0.80 0.49
N TRP A 288 19.85 1.99 0.75
CA TRP A 288 18.61 2.45 0.11
C TRP A 288 18.78 2.46 -1.40
N GLN A 289 17.84 1.84 -2.13
CA GLN A 289 17.86 1.82 -3.58
C GLN A 289 17.33 3.15 -4.12
N PHE A 290 18.25 4.02 -4.54
CA PHE A 290 17.90 5.27 -5.20
C PHE A 290 17.58 5.02 -6.67
N VAL A 291 16.37 5.41 -7.09
CA VAL A 291 15.91 5.24 -8.47
C VAL A 291 16.28 6.48 -9.29
N GLY A 292 15.90 7.66 -8.80
CA GLY A 292 16.10 8.91 -9.55
C GLY A 292 15.93 10.14 -8.68
N THR A 293 16.18 11.31 -9.27
CA THR A 293 16.06 12.59 -8.59
C THR A 293 15.71 13.70 -9.58
N ASP A 294 14.96 14.69 -9.13
CA ASP A 294 14.87 15.99 -9.79
C ASP A 294 15.39 17.11 -8.86
N LYS A 295 15.05 18.36 -9.16
CA LYS A 295 15.48 19.53 -8.37
C LYS A 295 14.97 19.52 -6.93
N LEU A 296 13.85 18.86 -6.63
CA LEU A 296 13.17 18.94 -5.34
C LEU A 296 13.15 17.61 -4.59
N VAL A 297 13.04 16.49 -5.31
CA VAL A 297 12.77 15.17 -4.73
C VAL A 297 13.83 14.14 -5.16
N LYS A 298 14.13 13.19 -4.25
CA LYS A 298 14.79 11.92 -4.55
C LYS A 298 13.80 10.77 -4.42
N LEU A 299 13.86 9.79 -5.32
CA LEU A 299 13.05 8.58 -5.28
C LEU A 299 13.83 7.45 -4.65
N LEU A 300 13.22 6.86 -3.64
CA LEU A 300 13.64 5.63 -3.00
C LEU A 300 12.70 4.51 -3.40
N GLN A 301 13.27 3.37 -3.75
CA GLN A 301 12.52 2.15 -3.97
C GLN A 301 12.70 1.19 -2.79
N PHE A 302 11.58 0.60 -2.39
CA PHE A 302 11.48 -0.48 -1.43
C PHE A 302 10.88 -1.70 -2.12
N ASP A 303 10.94 -2.84 -1.43
CA ASP A 303 10.39 -4.10 -1.92
C ASP A 303 8.87 -4.01 -2.19
N GLU A 304 8.35 -4.99 -2.94
CA GLU A 304 6.92 -5.11 -3.26
C GLU A 304 6.33 -3.90 -4.02
N GLY A 305 7.17 -3.18 -4.77
CA GLY A 305 6.75 -2.10 -5.66
C GLY A 305 6.40 -0.79 -4.94
N ILE A 306 6.86 -0.61 -3.70
CA ILE A 306 6.67 0.62 -2.93
C ILE A 306 7.79 1.62 -3.22
N ILE A 307 7.40 2.85 -3.52
CA ILE A 307 8.28 3.95 -3.91
C ILE A 307 8.00 5.13 -2.99
N VAL A 308 9.04 5.73 -2.43
CA VAL A 308 8.94 6.89 -1.54
C VAL A 308 9.70 8.05 -2.15
N GLY A 309 9.00 9.15 -2.40
CA GLY A 309 9.60 10.43 -2.74
C GLY A 309 9.99 11.18 -1.48
N ILE A 310 11.24 11.62 -1.37
CA ILE A 310 11.73 12.42 -0.24
C ILE A 310 12.21 13.79 -0.72
N TRP A 311 11.91 14.83 0.05
CA TRP A 311 12.41 16.18 -0.20
C TRP A 311 13.94 16.25 -0.05
N ARG A 312 14.59 16.90 -1.02
CA ARG A 312 16.03 17.17 -0.99
C ARG A 312 16.33 18.14 0.16
N GLY A 313 17.30 17.77 1.00
CA GLY A 313 17.74 18.57 2.14
C GLY A 313 17.09 18.15 3.46
N THR A 314 15.75 18.08 3.52
CA THR A 314 15.04 17.78 4.77
C THR A 314 14.86 16.29 5.06
N TRP A 315 14.95 15.43 4.03
CA TRP A 315 14.64 13.99 4.12
C TRP A 315 13.22 13.71 4.66
N THR A 316 12.33 14.67 4.55
CA THR A 316 10.90 14.49 4.83
C THR A 316 10.25 13.79 3.64
N ILE A 317 9.34 12.85 3.91
CA ILE A 317 8.57 12.21 2.84
C ILE A 317 7.70 13.27 2.15
N ALA A 318 7.73 13.29 0.82
CA ALA A 318 6.93 14.16 -0.02
C ALA A 318 5.65 13.45 -0.49
N PHE A 319 5.81 12.19 -0.89
CA PHE A 319 4.73 11.31 -1.32
C PHE A 319 5.19 9.86 -1.24
N ILE A 320 4.21 8.95 -1.29
CA ILE A 320 4.44 7.52 -1.43
C ILE A 320 3.63 7.04 -2.64
N MET A 321 4.18 6.11 -3.41
CA MET A 321 3.46 5.39 -4.46
C MET A 321 3.66 3.88 -4.26
N ALA A 322 2.67 3.07 -4.59
CA ALA A 322 2.79 1.62 -4.60
C ALA A 322 2.21 1.08 -5.90
N ASN A 323 3.00 0.28 -6.61
CA ASN A 323 2.54 -0.43 -7.80
C ASN A 323 2.16 -1.86 -7.42
N LEU A 324 0.87 -2.17 -7.49
CA LEU A 324 0.31 -3.45 -7.06
C LEU A 324 -0.11 -4.27 -8.27
N HIS A 325 0.61 -5.34 -8.56
CA HIS A 325 0.23 -6.30 -9.59
C HIS A 325 -1.13 -6.96 -9.26
N PHE A 326 -1.98 -7.17 -10.26
CA PHE A 326 -3.29 -7.82 -10.13
C PHE A 326 -3.23 -9.28 -9.68
N HIS A 327 -2.04 -9.91 -9.69
CA HIS A 327 -1.91 -11.28 -9.27
C HIS A 327 -2.25 -11.40 -7.78
N LYS A 328 -3.40 -12.04 -7.53
CA LYS A 328 -3.95 -12.22 -6.18
C LYS A 328 -4.19 -10.90 -5.44
N LEU A 329 -4.36 -9.78 -6.13
CA LEU A 329 -4.52 -8.47 -5.49
C LEU A 329 -5.78 -8.38 -4.64
N VAL A 330 -6.90 -8.93 -5.15
CA VAL A 330 -8.17 -8.97 -4.42
C VAL A 330 -8.00 -9.83 -3.17
N GLU A 331 -7.44 -11.04 -3.29
CA GLU A 331 -7.15 -11.88 -2.14
C GLU A 331 -6.22 -11.21 -1.13
N ARG A 332 -5.13 -10.57 -1.58
CA ARG A 332 -4.20 -9.83 -0.71
C ARG A 332 -4.86 -8.67 0.02
N SER A 333 -5.85 -8.04 -0.60
CA SER A 333 -6.58 -6.91 -0.03
C SER A 333 -7.72 -7.32 0.90
N LEU A 334 -8.14 -8.59 0.87
CA LEU A 334 -9.30 -9.08 1.63
C LEU A 334 -8.94 -10.15 2.69
N LEU A 335 -7.94 -10.99 2.44
CA LEU A 335 -7.70 -12.22 3.21
C LEU A 335 -6.46 -12.18 4.10
N GLY A 336 -5.72 -11.06 4.11
CA GLY A 336 -4.63 -10.83 5.07
C GLY A 336 -5.19 -10.47 6.44
N SER A 337 -4.43 -10.77 7.48
CA SER A 337 -4.73 -10.28 8.83
C SER A 337 -4.11 -8.90 9.03
N LEU A 338 -4.33 -8.30 10.21
CA LEU A 338 -3.66 -7.05 10.60
C LEU A 338 -2.13 -7.22 10.74
N SER A 339 -1.67 -8.42 11.08
CA SER A 339 -0.26 -8.71 11.40
C SER A 339 0.48 -9.45 10.30
N CYS A 340 -0.24 -10.19 9.45
CA CYS A 340 0.34 -11.11 8.48
C CYS A 340 -0.26 -10.91 7.08
N PRO A 341 0.57 -10.75 6.04
CA PRO A 341 0.07 -10.74 4.67
C PRO A 341 -0.55 -12.07 4.27
N TYR A 342 -1.56 -12.01 3.40
CA TYR A 342 -2.14 -13.21 2.79
C TYR A 342 -1.07 -13.97 2.00
N ARG A 343 -0.94 -15.27 2.27
CA ARG A 343 -0.14 -16.19 1.48
C ARG A 343 -1.07 -17.21 0.83
N PRO A 344 -1.07 -17.32 -0.51
CA PRO A 344 -1.86 -18.35 -1.18
C PRO A 344 -1.34 -19.74 -0.78
N PRO A 345 -2.21 -20.76 -0.68
CA PRO A 345 -1.78 -22.15 -0.54
C PRO A 345 -0.85 -22.54 -1.69
N GLU A 346 0.22 -23.28 -1.40
CA GLU A 346 1.09 -23.83 -2.43
C GLU A 346 0.30 -24.88 -3.23
N VAL A 347 -0.06 -24.54 -4.47
CA VAL A 347 -0.71 -25.47 -5.38
C VAL A 347 0.39 -26.27 -6.07
N THR A 348 0.62 -27.49 -5.59
CA THR A 348 1.32 -28.53 -6.34
C THR A 348 0.43 -28.97 -7.49
N MET A 349 0.98 -29.06 -8.70
CA MET A 349 0.26 -29.70 -9.79
C MET A 349 0.19 -31.20 -9.46
N TYR A 350 -1.02 -31.76 -9.40
CA TYR A 350 -1.22 -33.19 -9.63
C TYR A 350 -1.35 -33.37 -11.14
N ASP A 351 -0.86 -34.52 -11.61
CA ASP A 351 -0.54 -34.90 -12.99
C ASP A 351 -1.79 -35.09 -13.89
N ASP A 352 -2.76 -34.18 -13.84
CA ASP A 352 -3.93 -34.16 -14.74
C ASP A 352 -3.64 -33.22 -15.94
N VAL A 353 -2.54 -33.50 -16.65
CA VAL A 353 -2.30 -32.88 -17.96
C VAL A 353 -3.14 -33.64 -18.98
N ASP A 354 -4.10 -32.95 -19.58
CA ASP A 354 -4.87 -33.46 -20.72
C ASP A 354 -3.88 -33.93 -21.81
N PRO A 355 -3.92 -35.21 -22.24
CA PRO A 355 -2.98 -35.75 -23.22
C PRO A 355 -3.03 -35.03 -24.59
N ASP A 356 -4.08 -34.25 -24.86
CA ASP A 356 -4.22 -33.41 -26.05
C ASP A 356 -3.68 -31.97 -25.87
N TYR A 357 -3.05 -31.65 -24.73
CA TYR A 357 -2.51 -30.31 -24.46
C TYR A 357 -1.17 -30.06 -25.18
N ASP A 358 -1.21 -29.37 -26.32
CA ASP A 358 -0.01 -28.81 -26.95
C ASP A 358 0.58 -27.70 -26.06
N PRO A 359 1.80 -27.87 -25.49
CA PRO A 359 2.37 -26.89 -24.57
C PRO A 359 2.63 -25.56 -25.30
N GLN A 360 1.85 -24.52 -24.95
CA GLN A 360 1.92 -23.19 -25.57
C GLN A 360 3.18 -22.39 -25.22
N GLY A 361 4.17 -23.00 -24.56
CA GLY A 361 5.38 -22.37 -24.06
C GLY A 361 5.12 -21.29 -23.00
N TYR A 362 6.18 -20.65 -22.49
CA TYR A 362 6.04 -19.56 -21.54
C TYR A 362 5.55 -18.28 -22.23
N THR A 363 4.78 -17.47 -21.50
CA THR A 363 4.38 -16.12 -21.95
C THR A 363 4.97 -15.07 -21.02
N VAL A 364 5.56 -14.01 -21.57
CA VAL A 364 6.06 -12.86 -20.79
C VAL A 364 5.35 -11.59 -21.21
N LEU A 365 4.73 -10.92 -20.26
CA LEU A 365 4.14 -9.59 -20.36
C LEU A 365 5.04 -8.58 -19.66
N ILE A 366 5.40 -7.50 -20.34
CA ILE A 366 6.15 -6.37 -19.77
C ILE A 366 5.39 -5.08 -20.03
N VAL A 367 5.09 -4.36 -18.95
CA VAL A 367 4.47 -3.05 -19.00
C VAL A 367 5.40 -2.05 -18.33
N LEU A 368 5.80 -1.03 -19.09
CA LEU A 368 6.41 0.18 -18.52
C LEU A 368 5.34 1.25 -18.43
N HIS A 369 5.23 1.89 -17.28
CA HIS A 369 4.22 2.91 -17.05
C HIS A 369 4.69 3.91 -16.00
N ASN A 370 3.90 4.96 -15.82
CA ASN A 370 4.02 5.84 -14.67
C ASN A 370 2.65 6.00 -13.99
N SER A 371 2.49 7.02 -13.16
CA SER A 371 1.26 7.29 -12.41
C SER A 371 0.13 7.89 -13.26
N VAL A 372 0.40 8.24 -14.53
CA VAL A 372 -0.53 8.97 -15.40
C VAL A 372 -0.79 8.23 -16.72
N ARG A 373 0.21 7.52 -17.24
CA ARG A 373 0.12 6.85 -18.54
C ARG A 373 0.95 5.58 -18.62
N ARG A 374 0.58 4.73 -19.58
CA ARG A 374 1.40 3.60 -20.05
C ARG A 374 2.44 4.11 -21.05
N ILE A 375 3.66 3.62 -20.91
CA ILE A 375 4.84 4.02 -21.71
C ILE A 375 5.19 2.93 -22.74
N MET A 376 5.16 1.67 -22.32
CA MET A 376 5.42 0.52 -23.18
C MET A 376 4.56 -0.65 -22.74
N HIS A 377 4.15 -1.48 -23.70
CA HIS A 377 3.44 -2.73 -23.44
C HIS A 377 3.89 -3.78 -24.45
N ARG A 378 4.42 -4.90 -23.97
CA ARG A 378 4.86 -6.02 -24.81
C ARG A 378 4.44 -7.34 -24.23
N ARG A 379 3.98 -8.23 -25.12
CA ARG A 379 3.66 -9.62 -24.83
C ARG A 379 4.48 -10.49 -25.77
N TYR A 380 5.16 -11.47 -25.20
CA TYR A 380 5.94 -12.46 -25.91
C TYR A 380 5.38 -13.84 -25.56
N THR A 381 4.94 -14.62 -26.54
CA THR A 381 4.30 -15.94 -26.35
C THR A 381 5.18 -17.06 -26.89
N ARG A 382 4.89 -18.30 -26.51
CA ARG A 382 5.60 -19.50 -27.00
C ARG A 382 7.11 -19.45 -26.75
N LEU A 383 7.50 -18.88 -25.62
CA LEU A 383 8.91 -18.74 -25.25
C LEU A 383 9.44 -20.07 -24.73
N LEU A 384 10.58 -20.49 -25.27
CA LEU A 384 11.30 -21.65 -24.80
C LEU A 384 12.26 -21.27 -23.67
N CYS A 385 12.31 -22.13 -22.66
CA CYS A 385 13.30 -22.03 -21.60
C CYS A 385 14.60 -22.71 -22.05
N SER A 386 15.68 -21.95 -22.18
CA SER A 386 16.98 -22.52 -22.60
C SER A 386 17.65 -23.19 -21.40
N ARG A 387 17.75 -24.53 -21.41
CA ARG A 387 18.51 -25.29 -20.39
C ARG A 387 20.01 -25.02 -20.46
N ASP A 388 20.56 -24.85 -21.66
CA ASP A 388 21.98 -24.50 -21.89
C ASP A 388 22.34 -23.08 -21.43
N GLY A 389 21.35 -22.30 -20.98
CA GLY A 389 21.49 -20.92 -20.54
C GLY A 389 21.39 -20.73 -19.02
N VAL A 390 21.36 -21.81 -18.23
CA VAL A 390 21.34 -21.71 -16.77
C VAL A 390 22.69 -21.18 -16.28
N ARG A 391 22.69 -19.93 -15.81
CA ARG A 391 23.85 -19.30 -15.15
C ARG A 391 23.40 -18.69 -13.84
N ASP A 392 24.17 -18.91 -12.79
CA ASP A 392 23.90 -18.45 -11.42
C ASP A 392 22.54 -18.91 -10.86
N GLY A 393 22.04 -20.09 -11.26
CA GLY A 393 20.74 -20.59 -10.82
C GLY A 393 19.52 -19.92 -11.46
N PHE A 394 19.69 -19.18 -12.55
CA PHE A 394 18.58 -18.61 -13.33
C PHE A 394 18.52 -19.20 -14.74
N ALA A 395 17.33 -19.61 -15.17
CA ALA A 395 17.05 -20.05 -16.54
C ALA A 395 16.59 -18.87 -17.40
N ARG A 396 17.11 -18.78 -18.63
CA ARG A 396 16.82 -17.68 -19.57
C ARG A 396 15.67 -18.04 -20.49
N LEU A 397 14.72 -17.12 -20.66
CA LEU A 397 13.68 -17.20 -21.69
C LEU A 397 14.21 -16.65 -23.01
N ARG A 398 14.06 -17.42 -24.10
CA ARG A 398 14.49 -17.01 -25.45
C ARG A 398 13.48 -16.05 -26.05
N LEU A 399 13.76 -14.75 -25.96
CA LEU A 399 12.93 -13.69 -26.53
C LEU A 399 13.52 -13.25 -27.87
N THR A 400 12.68 -13.08 -28.89
CA THR A 400 13.06 -12.39 -30.12
C THR A 400 13.10 -10.89 -29.86
N SER A 401 14.27 -10.28 -30.04
CA SER A 401 14.45 -8.84 -29.88
C SER A 401 14.02 -8.12 -31.15
N GLU A 402 12.81 -7.57 -31.16
CA GLU A 402 12.38 -6.62 -32.18
C GLU A 402 12.66 -5.19 -31.72
N HIS A 403 13.19 -4.36 -32.63
CA HIS A 403 13.42 -2.94 -32.38
C HIS A 403 12.10 -2.23 -32.25
N THR A 404 11.76 -1.83 -31.03
CA THR A 404 10.39 -1.45 -30.74
C THR A 404 10.30 -0.04 -30.17
N PRO A 405 9.52 0.87 -30.77
CA PRO A 405 9.37 2.22 -30.23
C PRO A 405 8.64 2.19 -28.88
N VAL A 406 9.08 3.07 -28.00
CA VAL A 406 8.50 3.36 -26.69
C VAL A 406 7.77 4.69 -26.77
N LEU A 407 6.63 4.83 -26.10
CA LEU A 407 5.79 6.01 -26.21
C LEU A 407 6.44 7.22 -25.52
N GLY A 408 7.07 8.07 -26.32
CA GLY A 408 7.68 9.33 -25.89
C GLY A 408 8.82 9.16 -24.88
N ARG A 409 9.02 10.20 -24.06
CA ARG A 409 10.05 10.20 -23.01
C ARG A 409 9.63 9.36 -21.81
N ILE A 410 10.58 8.57 -21.31
CA ILE A 410 10.44 7.82 -20.07
C ILE A 410 10.66 8.78 -18.90
N SER A 411 9.62 8.99 -18.11
CA SER A 411 9.67 9.88 -16.96
C SER A 411 8.65 9.48 -15.88
N PHE A 412 8.97 9.89 -14.65
CA PHE A 412 8.23 9.60 -13.44
C PHE A 412 7.63 10.91 -12.87
N PRO A 413 6.41 11.27 -13.27
CA PRO A 413 5.70 12.41 -12.71
C PRO A 413 5.29 12.14 -11.27
N TRP A 414 5.46 13.16 -10.44
CA TRP A 414 5.04 13.14 -9.05
C TRP A 414 4.34 14.43 -8.65
N MET A 415 3.52 14.32 -7.62
CA MET A 415 2.78 15.43 -7.02
C MET A 415 2.76 15.22 -5.51
N ALA A 416 3.03 16.29 -4.78
CA ALA A 416 2.99 16.35 -3.33
C ALA A 416 1.88 17.31 -2.86
N GLU A 417 1.78 17.48 -1.55
CA GLU A 417 0.85 18.42 -0.93
C GLU A 417 1.12 19.87 -1.37
N GLY A 418 0.07 20.70 -1.36
CA GLY A 418 0.18 22.11 -1.77
C GLY A 418 0.34 22.33 -3.28
N GLY A 419 0.11 21.31 -4.11
CA GLY A 419 0.17 21.43 -5.57
C GLY A 419 1.59 21.42 -6.16
N LEU A 420 2.61 21.18 -5.33
CA LEU A 420 3.97 20.98 -5.81
C LEU A 420 4.03 19.70 -6.65
N GLN A 421 4.62 19.80 -7.84
CA GLN A 421 4.75 18.70 -8.77
C GLN A 421 6.09 18.76 -9.49
N GLY A 422 6.53 17.61 -9.99
CA GLY A 422 7.75 17.48 -10.74
C GLY A 422 7.72 16.25 -11.63
N ASP A 423 8.77 16.10 -12.44
CA ASP A 423 8.92 14.98 -13.34
C ASP A 423 10.38 14.51 -13.35
N ILE A 424 10.59 13.28 -12.89
CA ILE A 424 11.93 12.69 -12.80
C ILE A 424 12.21 11.95 -14.09
N LYS A 425 13.18 12.45 -14.86
CA LYS A 425 13.57 11.88 -16.15
C LYS A 425 14.18 10.50 -15.98
N ASN A 426 14.07 9.68 -17.02
CA ASN A 426 14.73 8.37 -17.14
C ASN A 426 14.34 7.41 -16.01
N CYS A 427 13.13 7.56 -15.45
CA CYS A 427 12.60 6.69 -14.41
C CYS A 427 11.18 6.28 -14.77
N CYS A 428 10.80 5.04 -14.47
CA CYS A 428 9.44 4.56 -14.64
C CYS A 428 9.12 3.40 -13.68
N MET A 429 7.85 3.03 -13.64
CA MET A 429 7.41 1.76 -13.06
C MET A 429 7.45 0.68 -14.13
N MET A 430 7.85 -0.52 -13.71
CA MET A 430 7.88 -1.73 -14.49
C MET A 430 7.03 -2.80 -13.81
N THR A 431 6.11 -3.36 -14.58
CA THR A 431 5.30 -4.52 -14.20
C THR A 431 5.65 -5.67 -15.15
N VAL A 432 6.00 -6.82 -14.60
CA VAL A 432 6.32 -8.03 -15.38
C VAL A 432 5.45 -9.18 -14.92
N THR A 433 4.85 -9.87 -15.89
CA THR A 433 4.05 -11.08 -15.66
C THR A 433 4.61 -12.20 -16.52
N VAL A 434 5.08 -13.27 -15.91
CA VAL A 434 5.44 -14.51 -16.60
C VAL A 434 4.36 -15.55 -16.34
N LEU A 435 3.81 -16.12 -17.39
CA LEU A 435 2.88 -17.24 -17.36
C LEU A 435 3.63 -18.54 -17.73
N ASP A 436 3.28 -19.63 -17.05
CA ASP A 436 3.74 -20.98 -17.39
C ASP A 436 3.08 -21.50 -18.67
N GLU A 437 3.44 -22.72 -19.08
CA GLU A 437 2.92 -23.38 -20.28
C GLU A 437 1.40 -23.53 -20.24
N SER A 438 0.82 -23.67 -19.03
CA SER A 438 -0.63 -23.70 -18.77
C SER A 438 -1.28 -22.31 -18.70
N GLN A 439 -0.57 -21.25 -19.10
CA GLN A 439 -0.98 -19.84 -19.02
C GLN A 439 -1.32 -19.37 -17.59
N ARG A 440 -0.76 -20.00 -16.55
CA ARG A 440 -0.95 -19.59 -15.16
C ARG A 440 0.21 -18.70 -14.70
N PRO A 441 -0.03 -17.70 -13.83
CA PRO A 441 1.03 -16.80 -13.40
C PRO A 441 2.11 -17.53 -12.58
N LEU A 442 3.33 -17.54 -13.10
CA LEU A 442 4.51 -18.09 -12.46
C LEU A 442 5.28 -17.01 -11.70
N TRP A 443 5.54 -15.86 -12.34
CA TRP A 443 6.27 -14.76 -11.73
C TRP A 443 5.63 -13.42 -12.04
N CYS A 444 5.24 -12.71 -10.98
CA CYS A 444 4.68 -11.38 -11.04
C CYS A 444 5.60 -10.43 -10.29
N LEU A 445 5.96 -9.32 -10.93
CA LEU A 445 6.85 -8.30 -10.42
C LEU A 445 6.22 -6.93 -10.61
N SER A 446 6.35 -6.08 -9.60
CA SER A 446 6.14 -4.64 -9.68
C SER A 446 7.36 -3.95 -9.06
N SER A 447 8.01 -3.09 -9.83
CA SER A 447 9.28 -2.48 -9.48
C SER A 447 9.36 -1.07 -10.07
N ALA A 448 10.14 -0.17 -9.47
CA ALA A 448 10.60 1.02 -10.16
C ALA A 448 11.94 0.73 -10.84
N GLY A 449 12.27 1.50 -11.85
CA GLY A 449 13.55 1.36 -12.53
C GLY A 449 14.00 2.68 -13.10
N SER A 450 15.31 2.91 -13.04
CA SER A 450 15.95 3.99 -13.77
C SER A 450 16.69 3.47 -14.98
N LEU A 451 16.67 4.29 -16.03
CA LEU A 451 17.46 4.10 -17.22
C LEU A 451 18.84 4.67 -16.95
N LEU A 452 19.81 3.79 -16.80
CA LEU A 452 21.21 4.13 -16.62
C LEU A 452 21.92 4.11 -17.98
N LEU A 453 22.78 5.08 -18.24
CA LEU A 453 23.62 5.05 -19.43
C LEU A 453 24.56 3.85 -19.36
N SER A 454 24.69 3.11 -20.45
CA SER A 454 25.54 1.92 -20.51
C SER A 454 27.00 2.34 -20.47
N THR A 455 27.78 1.67 -19.62
CA THR A 455 29.24 1.86 -19.53
C THR A 455 29.99 1.42 -20.78
N TYR A 456 29.38 0.57 -21.62
CA TYR A 456 29.99 0.02 -22.83
C TYR A 456 29.64 0.81 -24.09
N ASN A 457 28.50 1.50 -24.09
CA ASN A 457 28.05 2.30 -25.21
C ASN A 457 27.28 3.51 -24.69
N ASN A 458 27.86 4.70 -24.88
CA ASN A 458 27.33 5.96 -24.36
C ASN A 458 26.01 6.41 -25.01
N GLU A 459 25.49 5.66 -25.98
CA GLU A 459 24.20 5.91 -26.62
C GLU A 459 23.10 4.94 -26.16
N GLN A 460 23.47 3.91 -25.38
CA GLN A 460 22.52 2.90 -24.89
C GLN A 460 22.15 3.17 -23.44
N PHE A 461 20.86 3.07 -23.14
CA PHE A 461 20.33 3.09 -21.79
C PHE A 461 19.94 1.67 -21.36
N VAL A 462 20.17 1.34 -20.10
CA VAL A 462 19.87 0.02 -19.54
C VAL A 462 18.93 0.19 -18.35
N LEU A 463 17.84 -0.57 -18.34
CA LEU A 463 17.00 -0.75 -17.16
C LEU A 463 17.18 -2.18 -16.66
N LEU A 464 17.55 -2.32 -15.39
CA LEU A 464 17.88 -3.60 -14.77
C LEU A 464 17.03 -3.82 -13.52
N HIS A 465 16.47 -5.01 -13.40
CA HIS A 465 15.88 -5.53 -12.17
C HIS A 465 16.46 -6.91 -11.87
N SER A 466 16.77 -7.17 -10.60
CA SER A 466 17.26 -8.47 -10.15
C SER A 466 16.78 -8.72 -8.72
N ASP A 467 16.10 -9.84 -8.51
CA ASP A 467 15.71 -10.34 -7.21
C ASP A 467 15.91 -11.87 -7.12
N ALA A 468 15.55 -12.47 -5.99
CA ALA A 468 15.67 -13.92 -5.80
C ALA A 468 14.76 -14.76 -6.73
N LYS A 469 13.70 -14.16 -7.31
CA LYS A 469 12.71 -14.82 -8.16
C LYS A 469 13.08 -14.74 -9.64
N GLY A 470 13.73 -13.65 -10.08
CA GLY A 470 14.12 -13.46 -11.47
C GLY A 470 14.92 -12.18 -11.75
N ARG A 471 15.37 -12.07 -13.00
CA ARG A 471 16.14 -10.94 -13.53
C ARG A 471 15.52 -10.43 -14.82
N VAL A 472 15.44 -9.11 -14.97
CA VAL A 472 15.00 -8.44 -16.20
C VAL A 472 16.04 -7.40 -16.59
N ARG A 473 16.51 -7.46 -17.83
CA ARG A 473 17.41 -6.46 -18.42
C ARG A 473 16.85 -5.97 -19.73
N MET A 474 16.64 -4.67 -19.83
CA MET A 474 16.14 -3.99 -21.01
C MET A 474 17.19 -3.01 -21.51
N ARG A 475 17.41 -2.94 -22.82
CA ARG A 475 18.33 -2.01 -23.48
C ARG A 475 17.55 -1.08 -24.40
N PHE A 476 17.79 0.21 -24.26
CA PHE A 476 17.14 1.25 -25.03
C PHE A 476 18.16 2.11 -25.77
N VAL A 477 17.76 2.70 -26.88
CA VAL A 477 18.49 3.77 -27.57
C VAL A 477 17.55 4.97 -27.71
N TRP A 478 18.07 6.18 -27.48
CA TRP A 478 17.33 7.41 -27.71
C TRP A 478 17.50 7.83 -29.17
N MET A 479 16.40 7.86 -29.93
CA MET A 479 16.41 8.35 -31.31
C MET A 479 16.05 9.83 -31.31
N GLN A 480 17.05 10.69 -31.53
CA GLN A 480 16.87 12.15 -31.46
C GLN A 480 15.88 12.68 -32.50
N ASP A 481 15.93 12.17 -33.73
CA ASP A 481 15.05 12.61 -34.83
C ASP A 481 13.57 12.34 -34.54
N MET A 482 13.28 11.23 -33.84
CA MET A 482 11.92 10.83 -33.50
C MET A 482 11.51 11.19 -32.07
N GLN A 483 12.41 11.78 -31.29
CA GLN A 483 12.20 12.16 -29.90
C GLN A 483 11.60 11.04 -29.03
N GLN A 484 12.04 9.80 -29.25
CA GLN A 484 11.53 8.64 -28.51
C GLN A 484 12.61 7.56 -28.28
N TYR A 485 12.38 6.75 -27.25
CA TYR A 485 13.23 5.60 -26.97
C TYR A 485 12.83 4.39 -27.83
N PHE A 486 13.81 3.58 -28.21
CA PHE A 486 13.61 2.28 -28.84
C PHE A 486 14.15 1.19 -27.94
N LEU A 487 13.34 0.17 -27.66
CA LEU A 487 13.80 -1.07 -27.05
C LEU A 487 14.58 -1.86 -28.12
N ILE A 488 15.87 -2.08 -27.87
CA ILE A 488 16.79 -2.79 -28.78
C ILE A 488 17.22 -4.17 -28.25
N GLY A 489 16.89 -4.48 -26.99
CA GLY A 489 17.22 -5.77 -26.40
C GLY A 489 16.50 -6.02 -25.09
N LEU A 490 16.07 -7.26 -24.90
CA LEU A 490 15.35 -7.70 -23.72
C LEU A 490 15.87 -9.08 -23.28
N HIS A 491 16.22 -9.21 -22.01
CA HIS A 491 16.58 -10.48 -21.39
C HIS A 491 15.76 -10.68 -20.12
N VAL A 492 15.05 -11.79 -20.05
CA VAL A 492 14.27 -12.21 -18.87
C VAL A 492 14.77 -13.57 -18.42
N CYS A 493 15.13 -13.65 -17.13
CA CYS A 493 15.60 -14.88 -16.50
C CYS A 493 14.78 -15.17 -15.25
N ILE A 494 14.54 -16.43 -14.96
CA ILE A 494 13.70 -16.90 -13.83
C ILE A 494 14.52 -17.87 -12.99
N SER A 495 14.38 -17.81 -11.67
CA SER A 495 15.08 -18.72 -10.78
C SER A 495 14.70 -20.17 -11.06
N VAL A 496 15.71 -21.04 -11.20
CA VAL A 496 15.54 -22.48 -11.39
C VAL A 496 14.83 -23.10 -10.20
N THR A 497 15.12 -22.65 -8.98
CA THR A 497 14.40 -23.11 -7.78
C THR A 497 12.90 -22.91 -7.89
N LYS A 498 12.46 -21.81 -8.51
CA LYS A 498 11.05 -21.47 -8.68
C LYS A 498 10.40 -22.30 -9.79
N LEU A 499 11.15 -22.60 -10.86
CA LEU A 499 10.72 -23.53 -11.90
C LEU A 499 10.56 -24.94 -11.31
N ASN A 500 11.57 -25.43 -10.60
CA ASN A 500 11.55 -26.78 -10.02
C ASN A 500 10.43 -26.96 -9.01
N LYS A 501 10.16 -25.98 -8.14
CA LYS A 501 9.02 -26.02 -7.20
C LYS A 501 7.67 -26.14 -7.89
N ARG A 502 7.52 -25.56 -9.09
CA ARG A 502 6.26 -25.57 -9.84
C ARG A 502 6.04 -26.88 -10.58
N PHE A 503 7.12 -27.50 -11.06
CA PHE A 503 7.08 -28.70 -11.91
C PHE A 503 7.54 -29.97 -11.20
N MET A 504 7.90 -29.92 -9.90
CA MET A 504 8.44 -31.03 -9.09
C MET A 504 9.37 -31.96 -9.88
N ARG A 505 10.27 -31.37 -10.69
CA ARG A 505 11.34 -32.14 -11.32
C ARG A 505 12.48 -32.26 -10.31
N GLU A 506 12.45 -33.34 -9.52
CA GLU A 506 13.65 -33.85 -8.85
C GLU A 506 14.66 -34.32 -9.90
N SER A 507 15.42 -33.37 -10.45
CA SER A 507 16.70 -33.64 -11.14
C SER A 507 17.31 -32.31 -11.61
N CYS A 508 17.72 -31.48 -10.66
CA CYS A 508 18.70 -30.42 -10.88
C CYS A 508 19.65 -30.38 -9.68
N SER A 509 20.07 -31.55 -9.19
CA SER A 509 21.30 -31.69 -8.43
C SER A 509 22.38 -32.10 -9.42
N SER A 510 23.40 -31.26 -9.48
CA SER A 510 24.72 -31.56 -10.01
C SER A 510 25.20 -32.93 -9.57
N GLU A 511 25.31 -33.87 -10.50
CA GLU A 511 26.32 -34.93 -10.44
C GLU A 511 27.12 -34.90 -11.74
N GLY A 512 28.37 -34.52 -11.60
CA GLY A 512 29.39 -34.44 -12.63
C GLY A 512 30.67 -34.06 -11.91
N ARG A 513 31.36 -35.09 -11.39
CA ARG A 513 32.72 -35.00 -10.82
C ARG A 513 33.69 -34.36 -11.80
#